data_AF-A0A101CDH1-F1
#
_entry.id   AF-A0A101CDH1-F1
#
_cell.length_a   1.000
_cell.length_b   1.000
_cell.length_c   1.000
_cell.angle_alpha   90.00
_cell.angle_beta   90.00
_cell.angle_gamma   90.00
#
_symmetry.space_group_name_H-M   'P 1'
#
loop_
_entity.id
_entity.type
_entity.pdbx_description
1 polymer ?
#
loop_
_entity_poly.entity_id
_entity_poly.type
_entity_poly.pdbx_seq_one_letter_code
_entity_poly.pdbx_strand_id
1 'polypeptide(L)' 'MAIPHEIDPRATGDPRNVYTSDEQFYRSDRPEQPVLPEDRPRGGRPADPVRHRSTWATVALVAGIILLVLVGIALFP' A
#
# COMPACT_ATOMS: atom_id res chain seq x y z
N MET A 1 -5.08 17.76 -8.85
CA MET A 1 -4.76 17.94 -10.28
C MET A 1 -3.65 16.94 -10.59
N ALA A 2 -3.91 15.97 -11.47
CA ALA A 2 -2.89 15.01 -11.87
C ALA A 2 -1.86 15.75 -12.74
N ILE A 3 -0.58 15.57 -12.44
CA ILE A 3 0.51 16.11 -13.27
C ILE A 3 0.46 15.33 -14.60
N PRO A 4 0.33 15.99 -15.76
CA PRO A 4 0.40 15.31 -17.05
C PRO A 4 1.73 14.56 -17.14
N HIS A 5 1.69 13.27 -17.46
CA HIS A 5 2.92 12.53 -17.71
C HIS A 5 3.56 13.10 -18.98
N GLU A 6 4.72 13.73 -18.79
CA GLU A 6 5.54 14.29 -19.86
C GLU A 6 6.14 13.16 -20.70
N ILE A 7 6.26 13.39 -22.01
CA ILE A 7 6.83 12.42 -22.96
C ILE A 7 8.20 11.95 -22.49
N ASP A 8 8.47 10.64 -22.60
CA ASP A 8 9.83 10.12 -22.39
C ASP A 8 10.81 10.92 -23.27
N PRO A 9 11.82 11.61 -22.68
CA PRO A 9 12.75 12.46 -23.43
C PRO A 9 13.54 11.70 -24.52
N ARG A 10 13.59 10.37 -24.46
CA ARG A 10 14.18 9.52 -25.51
C ARG A 10 13.31 9.46 -26.77
N ALA A 11 12.01 9.72 -26.65
CA ALA A 11 11.03 9.64 -27.73
C ALA A 11 10.75 11.00 -28.40
N THR A 12 11.28 12.10 -27.88
CA THR A 12 11.04 13.47 -28.39
C THR A 12 11.55 13.69 -29.82
N GLY A 13 12.56 12.93 -30.26
CA GLY A 13 13.15 13.03 -31.60
C GLY A 13 12.74 11.92 -32.56
N ASP A 14 11.87 10.98 -32.15
CA ASP A 14 11.45 9.87 -33.01
C ASP A 14 10.40 10.37 -34.02
N PRO A 15 10.66 10.31 -35.34
CA PRO A 15 9.69 10.74 -36.36
C PRO A 15 8.41 9.89 -36.38
N ARG A 16 8.39 8.74 -35.69
CA ARG A 16 7.20 7.89 -35.54
C ARG A 16 6.33 8.31 -34.35
N ASN A 17 6.81 9.18 -33.47
CA ASN A 17 6.03 9.67 -32.35
C ASN A 17 5.14 10.83 -32.81
N VAL A 18 3.87 10.51 -33.09
CA VAL A 18 2.89 11.48 -33.63
C VAL A 18 2.17 12.24 -32.50
N TYR A 19 2.37 11.86 -31.24
CA TYR A 19 1.64 12.41 -30.10
C TYR A 19 2.45 13.46 -29.36
N THR A 20 1.77 14.53 -28.92
CA THR A 20 2.40 15.67 -28.24
C THR A 20 2.52 15.47 -26.72
N SER A 21 1.83 14.46 -26.17
CA SER A 21 2.02 14.00 -24.80
C SER A 21 1.74 12.49 -24.68
N ASP A 22 2.29 11.85 -23.65
CA ASP A 22 1.96 10.45 -23.31
C ASP A 22 0.45 10.31 -23.04
N GLU A 23 -0.16 11.33 -22.45
CA GLU A 23 -1.60 11.32 -22.22
C GLU A 23 -2.41 11.25 -23.53
N GLN A 24 -1.97 11.91 -24.61
CA GLN A 24 -2.64 11.77 -25.91
C GLN A 24 -2.48 10.36 -26.47
N PHE A 25 -1.27 9.79 -26.38
CA PHE A 25 -1.00 8.42 -26.81
C PHE A 25 -1.85 7.40 -26.03
N TYR A 26 -1.92 7.51 -24.70
CA TYR A 26 -2.70 6.58 -23.88
C TYR A 26 -4.21 6.82 -23.92
N ARG A 27 -4.69 7.93 -24.48
CA ARG A 27 -6.12 8.21 -24.65
C ARG A 27 -6.68 7.73 -25.98
N SER A 28 -5.87 7.63 -27.04
CA SER A 28 -6.36 7.34 -28.39
C SER A 28 -7.13 6.02 -28.50
N ASP A 29 -6.69 5.00 -27.76
CA ASP A 29 -7.28 3.65 -27.80
C ASP A 29 -8.15 3.33 -26.58
N ARG A 30 -8.38 4.30 -25.69
CA ARG A 30 -9.24 4.08 -24.52
C ARG A 30 -10.71 4.21 -24.90
N PRO A 31 -11.57 3.27 -24.47
CA PRO A 31 -13.01 3.43 -24.62
C PRO A 31 -13.50 4.61 -23.76
N GLU A 32 -14.66 5.17 -24.11
CA GLU A 32 -15.28 6.29 -23.36
C GLU A 32 -15.49 5.96 -21.86
N GLN A 33 -15.64 4.67 -21.54
CA GLN A 33 -15.77 4.14 -20.18
C GLN A 33 -14.56 3.24 -19.87
N PRO A 34 -13.41 3.82 -19.50
CA PRO A 34 -12.19 3.05 -19.25
C PRO A 34 -12.18 2.34 -17.89
N VAL A 35 -13.16 2.63 -17.02
CA VAL A 35 -13.27 2.03 -15.69
C VAL A 35 -14.24 0.86 -15.76
N LEU A 36 -13.73 -0.35 -15.55
CA LEU A 36 -14.53 -1.55 -15.48
C LEU A 36 -15.07 -1.78 -14.05
N PRO A 37 -16.24 -2.41 -13.88
CA PRO A 37 -16.70 -2.86 -12.55
C PRO A 37 -15.68 -3.78 -11.84
N GLU A 38 -14.89 -4.51 -12.62
CA GLU A 38 -13.82 -5.40 -12.14
C GLU A 38 -12.54 -4.66 -11.74
N ASP A 39 -12.38 -3.38 -12.12
CA ASP A 39 -11.30 -2.48 -11.68
C ASP A 39 -11.55 -2.01 -10.24
N ARG A 40 -11.68 -2.98 -9.34
CA ARG A 40 -11.58 -2.75 -7.90
C ARG A 40 -10.16 -2.23 -7.58
N PRO A 41 -10.01 -1.30 -6.62
CA PRO A 41 -8.71 -0.78 -6.23
C PRO A 41 -7.74 -1.94 -5.95
N ARG A 42 -6.68 -2.07 -6.75
CA ARG A 42 -5.59 -3.02 -6.47
C ARG A 42 -4.88 -2.53 -5.21
N GLY A 43 -5.33 -2.99 -4.05
CA GLY A 43 -4.73 -2.71 -2.73
C GLY A 43 -5.24 -1.50 -1.96
N GLY A 44 -6.43 -0.96 -2.27
CA GLY A 44 -6.87 0.35 -1.76
C GLY A 44 -7.92 0.36 -0.64
N ARG A 45 -8.11 -0.69 0.15
CA ARG A 45 -8.88 -0.55 1.40
C ARG A 45 -7.88 -0.26 2.53
N PRO A 46 -8.11 0.76 3.39
CA PRO A 46 -7.43 0.80 4.68
C PRO A 46 -7.67 -0.58 5.31
N ALA A 47 -6.60 -1.32 5.61
CA ALA A 47 -6.77 -2.55 6.33
C ALA A 47 -7.50 -2.19 7.62
N ASP A 48 -8.73 -2.71 7.81
CA ASP A 48 -9.36 -2.64 9.12
C ASP A 48 -8.32 -3.11 10.12
N PRO A 49 -8.03 -2.33 11.17
CA PRO A 49 -6.99 -2.70 12.12
C PRO A 49 -7.39 -4.08 12.64
N VAL A 50 -6.59 -5.08 12.28
CA VAL A 50 -6.87 -6.47 12.64
C VAL A 50 -6.75 -6.52 14.15
N ARG A 51 -7.87 -6.40 14.87
CA ARG A 51 -7.95 -6.57 16.31
C ARG A 51 -7.71 -8.05 16.58
N HIS A 52 -6.44 -8.43 16.59
CA HIS A 52 -6.03 -9.76 16.98
C HIS A 52 -6.35 -9.92 18.47
N ARG A 53 -7.35 -10.73 18.78
CA ARG A 53 -7.59 -11.29 20.11
C ARG A 53 -6.32 -11.88 20.76
N SER A 54 -5.31 -12.24 19.97
CA SER A 54 -4.00 -12.70 20.46
C SER A 54 -3.15 -11.61 21.11
N THR A 55 -3.40 -10.32 20.87
CA THR A 55 -2.63 -9.25 21.53
C THR A 55 -2.79 -9.31 23.05
N TRP A 56 -3.99 -9.62 23.55
CA TRP A 56 -4.21 -9.81 25.00
C TRP A 56 -3.50 -11.03 25.56
N ALA A 57 -3.38 -12.11 24.77
CA ALA A 57 -2.62 -13.30 25.18
C ALA A 57 -1.12 -12.99 25.32
N THR A 58 -0.55 -12.23 24.38
CA THR A 58 0.85 -11.78 24.47
C THR A 58 1.06 -10.85 25.67
N VAL A 59 0.14 -9.92 25.92
CA VAL A 59 0.21 -9.03 27.09
C VAL A 59 0.18 -9.83 28.39
N ALA A 60 -0.73 -10.80 28.52
CA ALA A 60 -0.82 -11.66 29.70
C ALA A 60 0.45 -12.49 29.91
N LEU A 61 1.04 -13.04 28.84
CA LEU A 61 2.28 -13.80 28.89
C LEU A 61 3.46 -12.94 29.39
N VAL A 62 3.65 -11.75 28.82
CA VAL A 62 4.72 -10.83 29.21
C VAL A 62 4.56 -10.40 30.67
N ALA A 63 3.34 -10.04 31.08
CA ALA A 63 3.06 -9.68 32.47
C ALA A 63 3.35 -10.85 33.44
N GLY A 64 3.01 -12.09 33.06
CA GLY A 64 3.31 -13.28 33.86
C GLY A 64 4.82 -13.54 34.01
N ILE A 65 5.60 -13.36 32.95
CA ILE A 65 7.06 -13.50 33.00
C ILE A 65 7.67 -12.46 33.94
N ILE A 66 7.26 -11.19 33.83
CA ILE A 66 7.74 -10.11 34.71
C ILE A 66 7.42 -10.44 36.17
N LEU A 67 6.18 -10.87 36.45
CA LEU A 67 5.77 -11.25 37.80
C LEU A 67 6.62 -12.40 38.35
N LEU A 68 6.89 -13.42 37.54
CA LEU A 68 7.70 -14.58 37.94
C LEU A 68 9.15 -14.17 38.27
N VAL A 69 9.74 -13.27 37.48
CA VAL A 69 11.07 -12.72 37.75
C VAL A 69 11.08 -11.92 39.07
N LEU A 70 10.08 -11.06 39.29
CA LEU A 70 9.99 -10.28 40.52
C LEU A 70 9.80 -11.17 41.76
N VAL A 71 8.97 -12.21 41.66
CA VAL A 71 8.79 -13.21 42.73
C VAL A 71 10.09 -13.97 42.98
N GLY A 72 10.81 -14.35 41.93
CA GLY A 72 12.11 -15.00 42.04
C GLY A 72 13.13 -14.14 42.80
N ILE A 73 13.25 -12.86 42.43
CA ILE A 73 14.14 -11.90 43.11
C ILE A 73 13.69 -11.69 44.58
N ALA A 74 12.39 -11.61 44.84
CA ALA A 74 11.89 -11.41 46.20
C ALA A 74 12.13 -12.63 47.10
N LEU A 75 12.04 -13.84 46.56
CA LEU A 75 12.27 -15.10 47.28
C LEU A 75 13.76 -15.44 47.41
N PHE A 76 14.57 -15.04 46.43
CA PHE A 76 16.00 -15.33 46.32
C PHE A 76 16.77 -14.05 45.93
N PRO A 77 16.95 -13.10 46.87
CA PRO A 77 17.67 -11.85 46.62
C PRO A 77 19.17 -12.05 46.39
#